data_AF-A0AA88LLH9-F1
#
_entry.id   AF-A0AA88LLH9-F1
#
_cell.length_a   1.000
_cell.length_b   1.000
_cell.length_c   1.000
_cell.angle_alpha   90.00
_cell.angle_beta   90.00
_cell.angle_gamma   90.00
#
_symmetry.space_group_name_H-M   'P 1'
#
loop_
_entity.id
_entity.type
_entity.pdbx_description
1 polymer ?
#
loop_
_entity_poly.entity_id
_entity_poly.type
_entity_poly.pdbx_seq_one_letter_code
_entity_poly.pdbx_strand_id
1 'polypeptide(L)'
;MASTELIKIGIIGGSGLDDPDILEGRTERYVETPYGKPSDALILGKIKNVECVLLARHGRQHTIMPSNVNYQANIWALKNEGCTHLLVTTACGSLREEIQPGDIVIIDQFIDRTTKRAQTLYDGQPTSPFGVSHIPMAEPFCNRTREVLVEVARSLGIKCHVRGTMLTIEGPAFPRGQRA
;
A
#
# COMPACT_ATOMS: atom_id res chain seq x y z
N MET A 1 -19.94 -17.93 -19.84
CA MET A 1 -20.07 -17.66 -18.40
C MET A 1 -18.87 -16.84 -18.01
N ALA A 2 -19.04 -15.57 -17.62
CA ALA A 2 -17.92 -14.79 -17.12
C ALA A 2 -17.44 -15.48 -15.83
N SER A 3 -16.20 -15.92 -15.79
CA SER A 3 -15.57 -16.29 -14.52
C SER A 3 -15.67 -15.07 -13.62
N THR A 4 -16.49 -15.13 -12.58
CA THR A 4 -16.41 -14.18 -11.47
C THR A 4 -15.01 -14.32 -10.92
N GLU A 5 -14.09 -13.44 -11.34
CA GLU A 5 -12.76 -13.39 -10.73
C GLU A 5 -12.97 -13.18 -9.22
N LEU A 6 -12.53 -14.17 -8.44
CA LEU A 6 -12.64 -14.13 -7.00
C LEU A 6 -11.84 -12.92 -6.50
N ILE A 7 -12.49 -12.03 -5.76
CA ILE A 7 -11.84 -10.87 -5.15
C ILE A 7 -10.89 -11.35 -4.07
N LYS A 8 -9.63 -10.91 -4.14
CA LYS A 8 -8.63 -11.09 -3.10
C LYS A 8 -7.96 -9.75 -2.81
N ILE A 9 -7.90 -9.37 -1.54
CA ILE A 9 -7.44 -8.05 -1.11
C ILE A 9 -6.05 -8.16 -0.46
N GLY A 10 -5.05 -7.55 -1.09
CA GLY A 10 -3.77 -7.31 -0.44
C GLY A 10 -3.87 -6.11 0.50
N ILE A 11 -3.32 -6.22 1.70
CA ILE A 11 -3.27 -5.16 2.70
C ILE A 11 -1.80 -4.87 2.97
N ILE A 12 -1.35 -3.64 2.73
CA ILE A 12 0.01 -3.21 3.07
C ILE A 12 -0.05 -2.28 4.28
N GLY A 13 0.30 -2.83 5.44
CA GLY A 13 0.31 -2.10 6.71
C GLY A 13 1.52 -1.19 6.84
N GLY A 14 1.28 0.10 7.11
CA GLY A 14 2.30 1.05 7.58
C GLY A 14 2.53 0.95 9.09
N SER A 15 3.30 1.90 9.65
CA SER A 15 3.54 1.99 11.10
C SER A 15 2.24 1.96 11.91
N GLY A 16 2.10 0.98 12.80
CA GLY A 16 0.97 0.88 13.73
C GLY A 16 -0.35 0.36 13.12
N LEU A 17 -0.32 -0.11 11.87
CA LEU A 17 -1.51 -0.58 11.14
C LEU A 17 -1.21 -1.89 10.36
N ASP A 18 -0.32 -2.71 10.91
CA ASP A 18 0.13 -4.00 10.38
C ASP A 18 -0.20 -5.18 11.31
N ASP A 19 -1.14 -5.00 12.23
CA ASP A 19 -1.58 -6.04 13.17
C ASP A 19 -2.21 -7.22 12.40
N PRO A 20 -1.61 -8.43 12.44
CA PRO A 20 -2.17 -9.60 11.79
C PRO A 20 -3.50 -10.04 12.41
N ASP A 21 -3.87 -9.57 13.60
CA ASP A 21 -5.13 -9.93 14.27
C ASP A 21 -6.40 -9.55 13.50
N ILE A 22 -6.27 -8.69 12.49
CA ILE A 22 -7.35 -8.41 11.55
C ILE A 22 -7.81 -9.64 10.72
N LEU A 23 -6.97 -10.67 10.60
CA LEU A 23 -7.25 -11.84 9.76
C LEU A 23 -7.67 -13.07 10.56
N GLU A 24 -8.68 -13.78 10.05
CA GLU A 24 -9.06 -15.12 10.50
C GLU A 24 -8.30 -16.21 9.72
N GLY A 25 -8.00 -17.34 10.38
CA GLY A 25 -7.41 -18.52 9.72
C GLY A 25 -6.00 -18.27 9.14
N ARG A 26 -5.17 -17.54 9.88
CA ARG A 26 -3.89 -17.03 9.38
C ARG A 26 -2.87 -18.13 9.02
N THR A 27 -2.16 -17.92 7.92
CA THR A 27 -1.00 -18.73 7.53
C THR A 27 0.11 -17.82 7.00
N GLU A 28 1.34 -18.03 7.45
CA GLU A 28 2.51 -17.30 6.91
C GLU A 28 3.04 -17.97 5.65
N ARG A 29 3.45 -17.15 4.67
CA ARG A 29 4.13 -17.60 3.47
C ARG A 29 5.30 -16.71 3.14
N TYR A 30 6.50 -17.28 3.19
CA TYR A 30 7.72 -16.65 2.68
C TYR A 30 7.83 -16.91 1.19
N VAL A 31 8.07 -15.85 0.42
CA VAL A 31 8.19 -15.92 -1.05
C VAL A 31 9.43 -15.17 -1.52
N GLU A 32 9.94 -15.57 -2.67
CA GLU A 32 10.94 -14.80 -3.42
C GLU A 32 10.31 -14.27 -4.70
N THR A 33 10.80 -13.12 -5.17
CA THR A 33 10.35 -12.48 -6.41
C THR A 33 11.54 -12.22 -7.32
N PRO A 34 11.30 -11.95 -8.62
CA PRO A 34 12.35 -11.51 -9.54
C PRO A 34 13.08 -10.22 -9.10
N TYR A 35 12.52 -9.48 -8.15
CA TYR A 35 13.07 -8.24 -7.57
C TYR A 35 13.65 -8.45 -6.16
N GLY A 36 13.82 -9.70 -5.74
CA GLY A 36 14.28 -10.06 -4.40
C GLY A 36 13.14 -10.35 -3.43
N LYS A 37 13.42 -10.26 -2.12
CA LYS A 37 12.47 -10.60 -1.06
C LYS A 37 11.52 -9.43 -0.77
N PRO A 38 10.23 -9.69 -0.51
CA PRO A 38 9.33 -8.71 0.09
C PRO A 38 9.81 -8.28 1.49
N SER A 39 9.18 -7.25 2.04
CA SER A 39 9.51 -6.71 3.38
C SER A 39 9.41 -7.74 4.52
N ASP A 40 8.52 -8.72 4.40
CA ASP A 40 8.30 -9.81 5.36
C ASP A 40 7.56 -10.97 4.66
N ALA A 41 7.22 -12.01 5.41
CA ALA A 41 6.25 -13.01 4.99
C ALA A 41 4.90 -12.38 4.64
N LEU A 42 4.22 -12.96 3.66
CA LEU A 42 2.82 -12.70 3.40
C LEU A 42 1.99 -13.43 4.47
N ILE A 43 1.08 -12.72 5.13
CA ILE A 43 0.12 -13.32 6.07
C ILE A 43 -1.20 -13.51 5.33
N LEU A 44 -1.49 -14.74 4.95
CA LEU A 44 -2.72 -15.10 4.27
C LEU A 44 -3.81 -15.33 5.31
N GLY A 45 -5.04 -14.95 5.00
CA GLY A 45 -6.19 -15.22 5.86
C GLY A 45 -7.48 -14.69 5.23
N LYS A 46 -8.50 -14.48 6.06
CA LYS A 46 -9.78 -13.95 5.61
C LYS A 46 -10.28 -12.85 6.53
N ILE A 47 -11.02 -11.91 5.94
CA ILE A 47 -11.92 -11.03 6.67
C ILE A 47 -13.33 -11.44 6.24
N LYS A 48 -14.10 -12.05 7.17
CA LYS A 48 -15.36 -12.72 6.84
C LYS A 48 -15.14 -13.75 5.71
N ASN A 49 -15.80 -13.57 4.56
CA ASN A 49 -15.73 -14.46 3.41
C ASN A 49 -14.75 -14.01 2.31
N VAL A 50 -14.01 -12.92 2.51
CA VAL A 50 -13.08 -12.37 1.52
C VAL A 50 -11.66 -12.79 1.85
N GLU A 51 -10.95 -13.34 0.85
CA GLU A 51 -9.54 -13.68 0.99
C GLU A 51 -8.67 -12.42 1.06
N CYS A 52 -7.77 -12.39 2.03
CA CYS A 52 -6.89 -11.27 2.28
C CYS A 52 -5.43 -11.73 2.41
N VAL A 53 -4.50 -10.85 2.04
CA VAL A 53 -3.06 -11.05 2.19
C VAL A 53 -2.46 -9.82 2.82
N LEU A 54 -2.03 -9.91 4.07
CA LEU A 54 -1.38 -8.82 4.79
C LEU A 54 0.14 -8.87 4.61
N LEU A 55 0.75 -7.71 4.41
CA LEU A 55 2.20 -7.52 4.36
C LEU A 55 2.59 -6.25 5.13
N ALA A 56 3.49 -6.40 6.12
CA ALA A 56 4.06 -5.28 6.86
C ALA A 56 5.07 -4.53 5.98
N ARG A 57 4.82 -3.25 5.67
CA ARG A 57 5.69 -2.46 4.76
C ARG A 57 7.13 -2.38 5.24
N HIS A 58 7.31 -2.22 6.56
CA HIS A 58 8.61 -2.00 7.19
C HIS A 58 9.19 -3.28 7.82
N GLY A 59 8.61 -4.45 7.51
CA GLY A 59 8.79 -5.68 8.28
C GLY A 59 8.05 -5.63 9.61
N ARG A 60 7.64 -6.78 10.15
CA ARG A 60 6.85 -6.86 11.41
C ARG A 60 7.58 -6.31 12.64
N GLN A 61 8.92 -6.22 12.57
CA GLN A 61 9.78 -5.65 13.60
C GLN A 61 10.12 -4.17 13.33
N HIS A 62 9.53 -3.56 12.29
CA HIS A 62 9.75 -2.16 11.91
C HIS A 62 11.23 -1.81 11.63
N THR A 63 11.97 -2.72 10.98
CA THR A 63 13.43 -2.61 10.78
C THR A 63 13.83 -2.02 9.43
N ILE A 64 12.90 -1.89 8.48
CA ILE A 64 13.18 -1.42 7.12
C ILE A 64 12.78 0.05 6.98
N MET A 65 13.74 0.95 6.82
CA MET A 65 13.47 2.38 6.60
C MET A 65 12.75 2.63 5.26
N PRO A 66 11.95 3.71 5.10
CA PRO A 66 11.17 3.97 3.89
C PRO A 66 11.94 3.89 2.57
N SER A 67 13.17 4.42 2.51
CA SER A 67 14.01 4.36 1.30
C SER A 67 14.43 2.96 0.89
N ASN A 68 14.48 2.02 1.83
CA ASN A 68 14.99 0.66 1.63
C ASN A 68 13.85 -0.36 1.48
N VAL A 69 12.59 0.07 1.54
CA VAL A 69 11.45 -0.81 1.28
C VAL A 69 11.52 -1.30 -0.16
N ASN A 70 11.47 -2.61 -0.35
CA ASN A 70 11.47 -3.21 -1.69
C ASN A 70 10.05 -3.19 -2.29
N TYR A 71 9.64 -2.03 -2.80
CA TYR A 71 8.31 -1.83 -3.35
C TYR A 71 8.02 -2.76 -4.54
N GLN A 72 9.00 -3.01 -5.42
CA GLN A 72 8.84 -3.92 -6.56
C GLN A 72 8.52 -5.34 -6.07
N ALA A 73 9.28 -5.88 -5.12
CA ALA A 73 9.04 -7.22 -4.57
C ALA A 73 7.70 -7.31 -3.82
N ASN A 74 7.34 -6.28 -3.05
CA ASN A 74 6.06 -6.26 -2.32
C ASN A 74 4.86 -6.32 -3.28
N ILE A 75 4.84 -5.47 -4.30
CA ILE A 75 3.75 -5.44 -5.28
C ILE A 75 3.72 -6.71 -6.11
N TRP A 76 4.88 -7.21 -6.54
CA TRP A 76 4.98 -8.45 -7.31
C TRP A 76 4.47 -9.66 -6.52
N ALA A 77 4.86 -9.79 -5.25
CA ALA A 77 4.44 -10.89 -4.38
C ALA A 77 2.91 -10.91 -4.20
N LEU A 78 2.30 -9.76 -3.92
CA LEU A 78 0.85 -9.65 -3.76
C LEU A 78 0.12 -9.95 -5.08
N LYS A 79 0.65 -9.49 -6.22
CA LYS A 79 0.10 -9.81 -7.54
C LYS A 79 0.16 -11.32 -7.82
N ASN A 80 1.29 -11.97 -7.52
CA ASN A 80 1.46 -13.42 -7.71
C ASN A 80 0.62 -14.27 -6.75
N GLU A 81 0.31 -13.76 -5.55
CA GLU A 81 -0.65 -14.40 -4.62
C GLU A 81 -2.11 -14.27 -5.11
N GLY A 82 -2.33 -13.53 -6.21
CA GLY A 82 -3.63 -13.36 -6.85
C GLY A 82 -4.43 -12.19 -6.28
N CYS A 83 -3.81 -11.24 -5.58
CA CYS A 83 -4.51 -10.04 -5.12
C CYS A 83 -5.02 -9.23 -6.32
N THR A 84 -6.30 -8.89 -6.30
CA THR A 84 -6.94 -8.05 -7.31
C THR A 84 -7.02 -6.58 -6.88
N HIS A 85 -6.95 -6.33 -5.57
CA HIS A 85 -6.98 -5.00 -4.97
C HIS A 85 -5.89 -4.86 -3.93
N LEU A 86 -5.42 -3.63 -3.73
CA LEU A 86 -4.51 -3.28 -2.63
C LEU A 86 -5.13 -2.18 -1.78
N LEU A 87 -5.23 -2.42 -0.48
CA LEU A 87 -5.54 -1.40 0.53
C LEU A 87 -4.26 -1.12 1.31
N VAL A 88 -3.93 0.15 1.46
CA VAL A 88 -2.61 0.56 1.96
C VAL A 88 -2.78 1.63 3.01
N THR A 89 -2.16 1.45 4.17
CA THR A 89 -2.21 2.43 5.26
C THR A 89 -0.90 3.21 5.37
N THR A 90 -0.96 4.51 5.62
CA THR A 90 0.23 5.33 5.81
C THR A 90 -0.02 6.38 6.88
N ALA A 91 0.85 6.42 7.88
CA ALA A 91 0.92 7.57 8.77
C ALA A 91 1.54 8.75 7.99
N CYS A 92 1.04 9.96 8.22
CA CYS A 92 1.54 11.16 7.56
C CYS A 92 1.34 12.39 8.45
N GLY A 93 2.19 13.40 8.27
CA GLY A 93 2.02 14.71 8.89
C GLY A 93 1.13 15.61 8.03
N SER A 94 0.23 16.34 8.67
CA SER A 94 -0.63 17.30 7.97
C SER A 94 0.14 18.53 7.46
N LEU A 95 -0.29 19.05 6.32
CA LEU A 95 0.14 20.32 5.72
C LEU A 95 -1.02 21.34 5.63
N ARG A 96 -2.14 21.06 6.31
CA ARG A 96 -3.39 21.81 6.25
C ARG A 96 -4.02 21.86 7.64
N GLU A 97 -4.47 23.03 8.08
CA GLU A 97 -4.99 23.23 9.44
C GLU A 97 -6.27 22.43 9.70
N GLU A 98 -7.08 22.23 8.65
CA GLU A 98 -8.34 21.49 8.69
C GLU A 98 -8.17 19.97 8.81
N ILE A 99 -6.97 19.45 8.49
CA ILE A 99 -6.63 18.02 8.62
C ILE A 99 -5.91 17.83 9.96
N GLN A 100 -6.62 17.33 10.95
CA GLN A 100 -6.15 17.21 12.33
C GLN A 100 -5.53 15.83 12.59
N PRO A 101 -4.62 15.68 13.58
CA PRO A 101 -4.14 14.37 14.00
C PRO A 101 -5.30 13.41 14.30
N GLY A 102 -5.23 12.19 13.73
CA GLY A 102 -6.28 11.18 13.83
C GLY A 102 -7.32 11.22 12.71
N ASP A 103 -7.39 12.31 11.93
CA ASP A 103 -8.23 12.34 10.72
C ASP A 103 -7.70 11.35 9.67
N ILE A 104 -8.62 10.72 8.93
CA ILE A 104 -8.30 9.90 7.76
C ILE A 104 -8.40 10.75 6.49
N VAL A 105 -7.46 10.57 5.55
CA VAL A 105 -7.54 11.15 4.20
C VAL A 105 -7.58 10.03 3.18
N ILE A 106 -8.64 9.98 2.36
CA ILE A 106 -8.73 9.08 1.20
C ILE A 106 -8.12 9.79 -0.01
N ILE A 107 -6.79 9.74 -0.10
CA ILE A 107 -6.00 10.47 -1.10
C ILE A 107 -6.41 10.13 -2.54
N ASP A 108 -6.30 11.12 -3.42
CA ASP A 108 -6.61 11.01 -4.86
C ASP A 108 -5.46 11.43 -5.76
N GLN A 109 -4.43 12.05 -5.18
CA GLN A 109 -3.26 12.55 -5.90
C GLN A 109 -2.00 12.41 -5.06
N PHE A 110 -0.85 12.49 -5.71
CA PHE A 110 0.43 12.61 -5.03
C PHE A 110 1.39 13.51 -5.79
N ILE A 111 2.39 14.03 -5.06
CA ILE A 111 3.59 14.67 -5.60
C ILE A 111 4.77 13.83 -5.13
N ASP A 112 5.58 13.40 -6.09
CA ASP A 112 6.76 12.58 -5.80
C ASP A 112 8.01 13.46 -5.63
N ARG A 113 8.64 13.31 -4.47
CA ARG A 113 9.94 13.90 -4.12
C ARG A 113 10.91 12.82 -3.62
N THR A 114 10.65 11.55 -3.95
CA THR A 114 11.61 10.46 -3.79
C THR A 114 12.72 10.58 -4.84
N THR A 115 13.87 9.98 -4.55
CA THR A 115 15.10 10.15 -5.35
C THR A 115 15.92 8.86 -5.50
N LYS A 116 15.71 7.85 -4.65
CA LYS A 116 16.59 6.67 -4.58
C LYS A 116 15.94 5.35 -5.00
N ARG A 117 14.64 5.37 -5.29
CA ARG A 117 13.82 4.15 -5.34
C ARG A 117 13.52 3.77 -6.78
N ALA A 118 13.54 2.47 -7.08
CA ALA A 118 13.03 1.97 -8.35
C ALA A 118 11.51 2.18 -8.42
N GLN A 119 11.03 2.71 -9.54
CA GLN A 119 9.61 3.11 -9.72
C GLN A 119 8.87 2.33 -10.81
N THR A 120 9.54 1.36 -11.44
CA THR A 120 8.99 0.57 -12.54
C THR A 120 9.32 -0.90 -12.33
N LEU A 121 8.45 -1.79 -12.81
CA LEU A 121 8.79 -3.21 -12.98
C LEU A 121 9.51 -3.45 -14.32
N TYR A 122 9.44 -2.52 -15.27
CA TYR A 122 10.07 -2.61 -16.59
C TYR A 122 11.43 -1.92 -16.54
N ASP A 123 12.38 -2.48 -15.80
CA ASP A 123 13.70 -1.91 -15.56
C ASP A 123 14.79 -2.40 -16.54
N GLY A 124 14.42 -3.28 -17.47
CA GLY A 124 15.30 -3.79 -18.51
C GLY A 124 16.25 -4.88 -18.03
N GLN A 125 16.14 -5.35 -16.78
CA GLN A 125 16.89 -6.50 -16.30
C GLN A 125 16.36 -7.80 -16.91
N PRO A 126 17.19 -8.86 -17.03
CA PRO A 126 16.75 -10.16 -17.56
C PRO A 126 15.59 -10.80 -16.79
N THR A 127 15.42 -10.42 -15.51
CA THR A 127 14.35 -10.89 -14.63
C THR A 127 13.08 -10.06 -14.71
N SER A 128 13.11 -8.92 -15.43
CA SER A 128 11.99 -7.98 -15.56
C SER A 128 11.14 -8.26 -16.80
N PRO A 129 9.85 -7.88 -16.81
CA PRO A 129 9.03 -7.85 -18.02
C PRO A 129 9.71 -7.08 -19.15
N PHE A 130 9.63 -7.63 -20.37
CA PHE A 130 10.23 -7.01 -21.55
C PHE A 130 9.52 -5.73 -21.97
N GLY A 131 10.30 -4.75 -22.43
CA GLY A 131 9.82 -3.52 -23.06
C GLY A 131 9.93 -2.29 -22.18
N VAL A 132 9.42 -1.17 -22.70
CA VAL A 132 9.34 0.12 -21.99
C VAL A 132 7.88 0.40 -21.71
N SER A 133 7.56 0.71 -20.46
CA SER A 133 6.19 0.98 -20.01
C SER A 133 6.05 2.41 -19.51
N HIS A 134 5.18 3.19 -20.15
CA HIS A 134 4.81 4.54 -19.74
C HIS A 134 3.37 4.53 -19.23
N ILE A 135 3.20 4.31 -17.92
CA ILE A 135 1.88 4.21 -17.30
C ILE A 135 1.32 5.63 -17.04
N PRO A 136 0.10 5.93 -17.51
CA PRO A 136 -0.57 7.18 -17.15
C PRO A 136 -0.81 7.27 -15.64
N MET A 137 -0.45 8.40 -15.02
CA MET A 137 -0.62 8.65 -13.59
C MET A 137 -1.52 9.87 -13.30
N ALA A 138 -2.36 10.25 -14.27
CA ALA A 138 -3.32 11.35 -14.08
C ALA A 138 -4.34 11.02 -12.97
N GLU A 139 -4.78 9.76 -12.90
CA GLU A 139 -5.64 9.22 -11.85
C GLU A 139 -4.94 8.02 -11.20
N PRO A 140 -4.01 8.25 -10.25
CA PRO A 140 -3.10 7.21 -9.78
C PRO A 140 -3.75 6.20 -8.82
N PHE A 141 -4.99 6.43 -8.41
CA PHE A 141 -5.73 5.57 -7.47
C PHE A 141 -7.05 5.11 -8.08
N CYS A 142 -7.47 3.89 -7.76
CA CYS A 142 -8.74 3.33 -8.22
C CYS A 142 -9.94 4.09 -7.61
N ASN A 143 -10.67 4.83 -8.45
CA ASN A 143 -11.83 5.61 -8.01
C ASN A 143 -12.91 4.74 -7.34
N ARG A 144 -13.22 3.55 -7.89
CA ARG A 144 -14.21 2.63 -7.30
C ARG A 144 -13.82 2.17 -5.89
N THR A 145 -12.56 1.84 -5.66
CA THR A 145 -12.09 1.43 -4.33
C THR A 145 -12.11 2.61 -3.35
N ARG A 146 -11.78 3.81 -3.81
CA ARG A 146 -11.88 5.03 -2.99
C ARG A 146 -13.31 5.34 -2.59
N GLU A 147 -14.27 5.22 -3.50
CA GLU A 147 -15.69 5.41 -3.21
C GLU A 147 -16.18 4.46 -2.11
N VAL A 148 -15.83 3.18 -2.21
CA VAL A 148 -16.14 2.18 -1.16
C VAL A 148 -15.56 2.61 0.19
N LEU A 149 -14.30 3.08 0.23
CA LEU A 149 -13.68 3.56 1.48
C LEU A 149 -14.42 4.77 2.07
N VAL A 150 -14.84 5.71 1.22
CA VAL A 150 -15.60 6.90 1.63
C VAL A 150 -16.98 6.51 2.19
N GLU A 151 -17.69 5.60 1.52
CA GLU A 151 -18.99 5.11 1.97
C GLU A 151 -18.88 4.37 3.31
N VAL A 152 -17.86 3.55 3.50
CA VAL A 152 -17.60 2.85 4.76
C VAL A 152 -17.24 3.83 5.87
N ALA A 153 -16.37 4.81 5.61
CA ALA A 153 -16.04 5.82 6.60
C ALA A 153 -17.27 6.62 7.06
N ARG A 154 -18.14 7.00 6.11
CA ARG A 154 -19.41 7.67 6.40
C ARG A 154 -20.36 6.80 7.23
N SER A 155 -20.53 5.53 6.87
CA SER A 155 -21.44 4.63 7.60
C SER A 155 -20.98 4.32 9.02
N LEU A 156 -19.66 4.36 9.26
CA LEU A 156 -19.05 4.21 10.58
C LEU A 156 -19.00 5.53 11.39
N GLY A 157 -19.43 6.66 10.82
CA GLY A 157 -19.33 7.97 11.47
C GLY A 157 -17.88 8.45 11.67
N ILE A 158 -16.93 7.90 10.91
CA ILE A 158 -15.51 8.26 11.00
C ILE A 158 -15.27 9.54 10.20
N LYS A 159 -14.70 10.56 10.86
CA LYS A 159 -14.28 11.79 10.20
C LYS A 159 -13.19 11.46 9.17
N CYS A 160 -13.47 11.77 7.90
CA CYS A 160 -12.51 11.59 6.82
C CYS A 160 -12.57 12.73 5.79
N HIS A 161 -11.43 13.01 5.19
CA HIS A 161 -11.27 13.90 4.04
C HIS A 161 -11.29 13.05 2.78
N VAL A 162 -12.27 13.29 1.91
CA VAL A 162 -12.54 12.43 0.74
C VAL A 162 -11.56 12.62 -0.44
N ARG A 163 -10.68 13.63 -0.35
CA ARG A 163 -9.65 13.96 -1.33
C ARG A 163 -8.44 14.53 -0.61
N GLY A 164 -7.27 14.43 -1.25
CA GLY A 164 -6.02 14.93 -0.70
C GLY A 164 -4.83 14.57 -1.59
N THR A 165 -3.88 15.49 -1.67
CA THR A 165 -2.61 15.28 -2.39
C THR A 165 -1.52 14.91 -1.40
N MET A 166 -0.96 13.71 -1.53
CA MET A 166 0.14 13.24 -0.71
C MET A 166 1.49 13.73 -1.27
N LEU A 167 2.28 14.45 -0.48
CA LEU A 167 3.68 14.73 -0.82
C LEU A 167 4.59 13.64 -0.24
N THR A 168 5.16 12.80 -1.11
CA THR A 168 6.06 11.72 -0.66
C THR A 168 7.51 12.18 -0.78
N ILE A 169 8.18 12.37 0.36
CA ILE A 169 9.62 12.68 0.42
C ILE A 169 10.46 11.40 0.58
N GLU A 170 11.77 11.50 0.34
CA GLU A 170 12.68 10.36 0.51
C GLU A 170 12.82 9.89 1.97
N GLY A 171 12.91 10.82 2.93
CA GLY A 171 13.25 10.49 4.32
C GLY A 171 14.73 10.07 4.50
N PRO A 172 15.11 9.49 5.65
CA PRO A 172 14.27 9.17 6.81
C PRO A 172 13.98 10.36 7.72
N ALA A 173 14.68 11.48 7.54
CA ALA A 173 14.47 12.66 8.36
C ALA A 173 13.12 13.32 8.03
N PHE A 174 12.44 13.80 9.08
CA PHE A 174 11.28 14.66 8.91
C PHE A 174 11.69 16.04 8.37
N PRO A 175 10.83 16.69 7.57
CA PRO A 175 10.98 18.11 7.27
C PRO A 175 10.95 18.93 8.57
N ARG A 176 11.66 20.08 8.56
CA ARG A 176 11.61 21.01 9.69
C ARG A 176 10.17 21.41 10.00
N GLY A 177 9.79 21.34 11.27
CA GLY A 177 8.45 21.70 11.74
C GLY A 177 7.39 20.59 11.62
N GLN A 178 7.73 19.42 11.08
CA GLN A 178 6.83 18.26 11.04
C GLN A 178 7.24 17.16 12.03
N ARG A 179 6.24 16.41 12.47
CA ARG A 179 6.36 15.18 13.28
C ARG A 179 5.34 14.16 12.76
N ALA A 180 5.66 12.88 12.90
CA ALA A 180 4.69 11.80 12.72
C ALA A 180 3.71 11.75 13.89
#